data_AF-A0A7S4K5I9-F1
#
_entry.id   AF-A0A7S4K5I9-F1
#
_cell.length_a   1.000
_cell.length_b   1.000
_cell.length_c   1.000
_cell.angle_alpha   90.00
_cell.angle_beta   90.00
_cell.angle_gamma   90.00
#
_symmetry.space_group_name_H-M   'P 1'
#
loop_
_entity.id
_entity.type
_entity.pdbx_description
1 polymer ?
#
loop_
_entity_poly.entity_id
_entity_poly.type
_entity_poly.pdbx_seq_one_letter_code
_entity_poly.pdbx_strand_id
1 'polypeptide(L)'
;QAPPPPFTTLVSSFNAIHGNGSNKNPLSVGARAHAKHAHRSSEGWWGSVSGSNPSKNKEAFNVMKRICSNVIWQNCHFLSNDNPVYEIRCEDGYGMRWDVEGKNFRGFLEPQMIDGYEQGYRH
;
A
#
# COMPACT_ATOMS: atom_id res chain seq x y z
N GLN A 1 -3.18 -0.60 -23.28
CA GLN A 1 -3.02 -0.47 -21.82
C GLN A 1 -1.77 0.38 -21.58
N ALA A 2 -1.81 1.36 -20.68
CA ALA A 2 -0.60 2.14 -20.36
C ALA A 2 0.46 1.21 -19.75
N PRO A 3 1.76 1.43 -20.01
CA PRO A 3 2.81 0.62 -19.38
C PRO A 3 2.77 0.81 -17.85
N PRO A 4 3.12 -0.23 -17.07
CA PRO A 4 3.21 -0.09 -15.62
C PRO A 4 4.28 0.95 -15.24
N PRO A 5 4.06 1.74 -14.17
CA PRO A 5 5.08 2.67 -13.70
C PRO A 5 6.40 1.97 -13.34
N PRO A 6 7.55 2.64 -13.49
CA PRO A 6 8.82 2.09 -13.07
C PRO A 6 8.79 1.70 -11.58
N PHE A 7 9.32 0.52 -11.26
CA PHE A 7 9.36 0.04 -9.87
C PHE A 7 10.06 1.02 -8.91
N THR A 8 11.10 1.70 -9.40
CA THR A 8 11.81 2.75 -8.65
C THR A 8 10.90 3.92 -8.27
N THR A 9 9.97 4.31 -9.14
CA THR A 9 8.96 5.33 -8.87
C THR A 9 8.00 4.88 -7.77
N LEU A 10 7.54 3.62 -7.82
CA LEU A 10 6.66 3.03 -6.81
C LEU A 10 7.33 2.98 -5.43
N VAL A 11 8.60 2.56 -5.37
CA VAL A 11 9.40 2.52 -4.14
C VAL A 11 9.63 3.93 -3.60
N SER A 12 9.93 4.89 -4.47
CA SER A 12 10.16 6.28 -4.08
C SER A 12 8.91 6.89 -3.43
N SER A 13 7.75 6.76 -4.07
CA SER A 13 6.50 7.31 -3.54
C SER A 13 6.02 6.59 -2.28
N PHE A 14 6.28 5.29 -2.14
CA PHE A 14 6.01 4.53 -0.92
C PHE A 14 6.87 5.02 0.27
N ASN A 15 8.15 5.27 0.02
CA ASN A 15 9.11 5.73 1.03
C ASN A 15 9.11 7.25 1.26
N ALA A 16 8.31 8.01 0.49
CA ALA A 16 8.16 9.44 0.67
C ALA A 16 7.78 9.78 2.12
N ILE A 17 8.30 10.91 2.61
CA ILE A 17 8.04 11.39 3.97
C ILE A 17 6.56 11.74 4.13
N HIS A 18 5.94 11.25 5.18
CA HIS A 18 4.62 11.70 5.60
C HIS A 18 4.74 13.02 6.39
N GLY A 19 4.14 14.08 5.87
CA GLY A 19 4.11 15.41 6.52
C GLY A 19 5.32 16.29 6.19
N ASN A 20 5.58 17.26 7.06
CA ASN A 20 6.40 18.44 6.76
C ASN A 20 7.92 18.21 6.90
N GLY A 21 8.36 16.97 7.16
CA GLY A 21 9.78 16.63 7.29
C GLY A 21 10.52 17.20 8.51
N SER A 22 9.84 17.88 9.44
CA SER A 22 10.47 18.51 10.61
C SER A 22 10.94 17.53 11.69
N ASN A 23 10.55 16.25 11.61
CA ASN A 23 10.98 15.21 12.54
C ASN A 23 12.33 14.63 12.12
N LYS A 24 13.25 14.45 13.09
CA LYS A 24 14.57 13.83 12.87
C LYS A 24 14.50 12.43 12.24
N ASN A 25 13.40 11.71 12.46
CA ASN A 25 13.11 10.41 11.86
C ASN A 25 11.66 10.38 11.39
N PRO A 26 11.35 10.89 10.18
CA PRO A 26 9.99 10.95 9.70
C PRO A 26 9.45 9.55 9.36
N LEU A 27 8.14 9.36 9.57
CA LEU A 27 7.43 8.18 9.10
C LEU A 27 7.19 8.30 7.59
N SER A 28 7.32 7.21 6.83
CA SER A 28 6.96 7.23 5.42
C SER A 28 5.45 7.14 5.20
N VAL A 29 4.98 7.53 4.00
CA VAL A 29 3.58 7.35 3.59
C VAL A 29 3.19 5.87 3.67
N GLY A 30 4.06 4.97 3.19
CA GLY A 30 3.90 3.53 3.28
C GLY A 30 3.77 3.03 4.72
N ALA A 31 4.64 3.48 5.62
CA ALA A 31 4.59 3.06 7.02
C ALA A 31 3.36 3.57 7.77
N ARG A 32 2.88 4.78 7.44
CA ARG A 32 1.60 5.26 7.97
C ARG A 32 0.44 4.40 7.48
N ALA A 33 0.42 4.01 6.21
CA ALA A 33 -0.61 3.13 5.68
C ALA A 33 -0.56 1.75 6.34
N HIS A 34 0.64 1.17 6.46
CA HIS A 34 0.85 -0.13 7.09
C HIS A 34 0.35 -0.16 8.54
N ALA A 35 0.67 0.89 9.32
CA ALA A 35 0.17 1.02 10.69
C ALA A 35 -1.37 1.00 10.80
N LYS A 36 -2.06 1.57 9.81
CA LYS A 36 -3.54 1.56 9.79
C LYS A 36 -4.08 0.17 9.51
N HIS A 37 -3.51 -0.55 8.54
CA HIS A 37 -3.95 -1.90 8.18
C HIS A 37 -3.64 -2.91 9.29
N ALA A 38 -2.43 -2.87 9.84
CA ALA A 38 -2.04 -3.73 10.96
C ALA A 38 -2.90 -3.55 12.22
N HIS A 39 -3.49 -2.37 12.43
CA HIS A 39 -4.38 -2.13 13.56
C HIS A 39 -5.82 -2.59 13.30
N ARG A 40 -6.27 -2.61 12.04
CA ARG A 40 -7.66 -2.87 11.66
C ARG A 40 -7.91 -4.34 11.31
N SER A 41 -6.93 -4.98 10.69
CA SER A 41 -7.02 -6.38 10.29
C SER A 41 -6.85 -7.31 11.48
N SER A 42 -7.84 -8.16 11.71
CA SER A 42 -7.82 -9.18 12.77
C SER A 42 -6.98 -10.42 12.42
N GLU A 43 -6.59 -10.59 11.15
CA GLU A 43 -5.98 -11.83 10.65
C GLU A 43 -4.46 -11.84 10.77
N GLY A 44 -3.84 -10.75 11.22
CA GLY A 44 -2.40 -10.68 11.49
C GLY A 44 -1.50 -10.73 10.26
N TRP A 45 -2.05 -10.81 9.04
CA TRP A 45 -1.27 -10.89 7.80
C TRP A 45 -0.29 -9.71 7.63
N TRP A 46 -0.73 -8.52 8.03
CA TRP A 46 0.08 -7.29 8.02
C TRP A 46 1.17 -7.28 9.09
N GLY A 47 1.18 -8.22 10.03
CA GLY A 47 2.10 -8.25 11.15
C GLY A 47 1.91 -7.11 12.15
N SER A 48 2.88 -6.94 13.05
CA SER A 48 2.84 -5.92 14.10
C SER A 48 3.59 -4.66 13.72
N VAL A 49 3.00 -3.49 13.98
CA VAL A 49 3.67 -2.20 13.79
C VAL A 49 4.01 -1.57 15.14
N SER A 50 5.27 -1.66 15.54
CA SER A 50 5.75 -1.18 16.84
C SER A 50 7.11 -0.48 16.74
N GLY A 51 7.57 0.12 17.84
CA GLY A 51 8.88 0.76 17.92
C GLY A 51 8.98 2.14 17.26
N SER A 52 10.21 2.51 16.90
CA SER A 52 10.57 3.82 16.36
C SER A 52 10.13 4.00 14.90
N ASN A 53 10.03 5.24 14.42
CA ASN A 53 9.68 5.51 13.01
C ASN A 53 10.59 4.80 11.99
N PRO A 54 11.93 4.73 12.17
CA PRO A 54 12.78 3.96 11.28
C PRO A 54 12.43 2.46 11.27
N SER A 55 12.06 1.90 12.43
CA SER A 55 11.64 0.50 12.53
C SER A 55 10.33 0.27 11.78
N LYS A 56 9.34 1.16 11.97
CA LYS A 56 8.07 1.12 11.23
C LYS A 56 8.26 1.26 9.72
N ASN A 57 9.16 2.14 9.28
CA ASN A 57 9.51 2.31 7.86
C ASN A 57 10.11 1.03 7.28
N LYS A 58 11.02 0.39 8.02
CA LYS A 58 11.63 -0.88 7.62
C LYS A 58 10.59 -2.00 7.50
N GLU A 59 9.70 -2.14 8.48
CA GLU A 59 8.67 -3.19 8.43
C GLU A 59 7.67 -2.96 7.31
N ALA A 60 7.22 -1.73 7.10
CA ALA A 60 6.34 -1.41 5.98
C ALA A 60 7.01 -1.72 4.62
N PHE A 61 8.31 -1.44 4.49
CA PHE A 61 9.06 -1.79 3.29
C PHE A 61 9.23 -3.31 3.11
N ASN A 62 9.32 -4.08 4.21
CA ASN A 62 9.31 -5.53 4.15
C ASN A 62 7.96 -6.07 3.62
N VAL A 63 6.84 -5.48 4.06
CA VAL A 63 5.51 -5.80 3.53
C VAL A 63 5.42 -5.47 2.04
N MET A 64 5.91 -4.28 1.63
CA MET A 64 5.97 -3.91 0.21
C MET A 64 6.74 -4.97 -0.59
N LYS A 65 7.95 -5.33 -0.17
CA LYS A 65 8.75 -6.37 -0.84
C LYS A 65 8.00 -7.69 -0.93
N ARG A 66 7.36 -8.13 0.17
CA ARG A 66 6.59 -9.38 0.20
C ARG A 66 5.50 -9.40 -0.88
N ILE A 67 4.72 -8.32 -1.00
CA ILE A 67 3.68 -8.20 -2.03
C ILE A 67 4.33 -8.18 -3.42
N CYS A 68 5.35 -7.34 -3.63
CA CYS A 68 6.01 -7.19 -4.93
C CYS A 68 6.69 -8.47 -5.42
N SER A 69 7.19 -9.32 -4.52
CA SER A 69 7.80 -10.62 -4.87
C SER A 69 6.78 -11.70 -5.23
N ASN A 70 5.50 -11.51 -4.90
CA ASN A 70 4.44 -12.50 -5.12
C ASN A 70 3.27 -11.90 -5.93
N VAL A 71 3.55 -10.92 -6.79
CA VAL A 71 2.51 -10.30 -7.63
C VAL A 71 1.98 -11.31 -8.63
N ILE A 72 0.69 -11.62 -8.54
CA ILE A 72 -0.02 -12.46 -9.51
C ILE A 72 -0.90 -11.63 -10.44
N TRP A 73 -1.20 -10.38 -10.05
CA TRP A 73 -2.09 -9.51 -10.80
C TRP A 73 -1.66 -8.05 -10.68
N GLN A 74 -1.72 -7.34 -11.79
CA GLN A 74 -1.49 -5.90 -11.86
C GLN A 74 -2.40 -5.28 -12.91
N ASN A 75 -2.89 -4.06 -12.67
CA ASN A 75 -3.74 -3.36 -13.64
C ASN A 75 -3.74 -1.85 -13.46
N CYS A 76 -3.92 -1.13 -14.57
CA CYS A 76 -4.27 0.28 -14.60
C CYS A 76 -5.78 0.41 -14.87
N HIS A 77 -6.52 1.02 -13.96
CA HIS A 77 -7.98 1.17 -14.07
C HIS A 77 -8.47 2.45 -13.40
N PHE A 78 -9.75 2.78 -13.58
CA PHE A 78 -10.38 3.94 -12.96
C PHE A 78 -11.14 3.52 -11.70
N LEU A 79 -11.01 4.31 -10.63
CA LEU A 79 -11.96 4.28 -9.51
C LEU A 79 -13.25 5.02 -9.88
N SER A 80 -14.30 4.89 -9.06
CA SER A 80 -15.65 5.42 -9.28
C SER A 80 -15.78 6.94 -9.53
N ASN A 81 -14.71 7.71 -9.36
CA ASN A 81 -14.67 9.15 -9.64
C ASN A 81 -13.70 9.48 -10.79
N ASP A 82 -13.58 8.59 -11.78
CA ASP A 82 -12.63 8.71 -12.91
C ASP A 82 -11.18 8.97 -12.48
N ASN A 83 -10.78 8.44 -11.33
CA ASN A 83 -9.43 8.57 -10.81
C ASN A 83 -8.59 7.37 -11.29
N PRO A 84 -7.65 7.56 -12.24
CA PRO A 84 -6.85 6.46 -12.77
C PRO A 84 -5.80 6.02 -11.74
N VAL A 85 -5.73 4.72 -11.51
CA VAL A 85 -4.84 4.11 -10.51
C VAL A 85 -4.08 2.94 -11.10
N TYR A 86 -2.90 2.70 -10.54
CA TYR A 86 -2.13 1.49 -10.76
C TYR A 86 -2.23 0.62 -9.51
N GLU A 87 -2.62 -0.64 -9.70
CA GLU A 87 -2.84 -1.59 -8.61
C GLU A 87 -2.08 -2.88 -8.85
N ILE A 88 -1.51 -3.45 -7.79
CA ILE A 88 -0.93 -4.79 -7.79
C ILE A 88 -1.53 -5.61 -6.65
N ARG A 89 -1.65 -6.92 -6.87
CA ARG A 89 -2.12 -7.89 -5.87
C ARG A 89 -1.26 -9.15 -5.87
N CYS A 90 -1.07 -9.71 -4.68
CA CYS A 90 -0.46 -11.03 -4.49
C CYS A 90 -1.52 -12.14 -4.43
N GLU A 91 -1.06 -13.38 -4.38
CA GLU A 91 -1.91 -14.58 -4.39
C GLU A 91 -2.94 -14.60 -3.27
N ASP A 92 -2.53 -14.16 -2.08
CA ASP A 92 -3.40 -13.99 -0.90
C ASP A 92 -4.48 -12.89 -1.08
N GLY A 93 -4.52 -12.19 -2.22
CA GLY A 93 -5.49 -11.13 -2.52
C GLY A 93 -5.11 -9.74 -1.98
N TYR A 94 -4.16 -9.65 -1.05
CA TYR A 94 -3.61 -8.38 -0.56
C TYR A 94 -2.90 -7.61 -1.66
N GLY A 95 -2.84 -6.29 -1.53
CA GLY A 95 -2.29 -5.46 -2.59
C GLY A 95 -1.85 -4.07 -2.18
N MET A 96 -1.41 -3.33 -3.19
CA MET A 96 -0.97 -1.95 -3.08
C MET A 96 -1.49 -1.14 -4.26
N ARG A 97 -1.81 0.12 -4.01
CA ARG A 97 -2.35 1.05 -5.00
C ARG A 97 -1.55 2.34 -5.03
N TRP A 98 -1.31 2.84 -6.24
CA TRP A 98 -0.78 4.17 -6.54
C TRP A 98 -1.74 4.93 -7.45
N ASP A 99 -1.48 6.21 -7.67
CA ASP A 99 -1.96 6.85 -8.90
C ASP A 99 -1.37 6.13 -10.13
N VAL A 100 -1.98 6.37 -11.29
CA VAL A 100 -1.59 5.68 -12.53
C VAL A 100 -0.12 5.93 -12.94
N GLU A 101 0.49 7.03 -12.49
CA GLU A 101 1.89 7.35 -12.75
C GLU A 101 2.86 6.75 -11.72
N GLY A 102 2.35 6.14 -10.64
CA GLY A 102 3.16 5.59 -9.54
C GLY A 102 3.76 6.64 -8.59
N LYS A 103 3.50 7.93 -8.82
CA LYS A 103 4.10 9.06 -8.10
C LYS A 103 3.51 9.25 -6.71
N ASN A 104 2.28 8.80 -6.48
CA ASN A 104 1.61 8.91 -5.19
C ASN A 104 1.12 7.54 -4.72
N PHE A 105 1.68 7.04 -3.62
CA PHE A 105 1.15 5.85 -2.97
C PHE A 105 -0.21 6.18 -2.32
N ARG A 106 -1.23 5.41 -2.69
CA ARG A 106 -2.62 5.62 -2.25
C ARG A 106 -2.99 4.76 -1.06
N GLY A 107 -2.42 3.56 -0.95
CA GLY A 107 -2.62 2.70 0.21
C GLY A 107 -2.44 1.22 -0.09
N PHE A 108 -2.56 0.44 0.98
CA PHE A 108 -2.67 -1.01 0.92
C PHE A 108 -4.11 -1.45 0.64
N LEU A 109 -4.26 -2.70 0.23
CA LEU A 109 -5.54 -3.30 -0.13
C LEU A 109 -5.69 -4.62 0.60
N GLU A 110 -6.86 -4.81 1.21
CA GLU A 110 -7.30 -6.12 1.69
C GLU A 110 -7.69 -7.02 0.51
N PRO A 111 -7.78 -8.35 0.75
CA PRO A 111 -8.39 -9.28 -0.18
C PRO A 111 -9.80 -8.83 -0.57
N GLN A 112 -10.23 -9.20 -1.77
CA GLN A 112 -11.60 -8.91 -2.18
C GLN A 112 -12.57 -9.69 -1.28
N MET A 113 -13.53 -8.97 -0.70
CA MET A 113 -14.63 -9.59 0.02
C MET A 113 -15.80 -9.80 -0.94
N ILE A 114 -16.41 -10.98 -0.89
CA ILE A 114 -17.71 -11.23 -1.50
C ILE A 114 -18.69 -10.20 -0.90
N ASP A 115 -19.42 -9.48 -1.77
CA ASP A 115 -20.37 -8.42 -1.42
C ASP A 115 -19.78 -7.25 -0.59
N GLY A 116 -18.49 -6.96 -0.75
CA GLY A 116 -17.78 -5.93 0.03
C GLY A 116 -18.35 -4.50 -0.10
N TYR A 117 -19.08 -4.20 -1.18
CA TYR A 117 -19.84 -2.95 -1.32
C TYR A 117 -20.99 -2.86 -0.31
N GLU A 118 -21.75 -3.95 -0.14
CA GLU A 118 -22.91 -4.00 0.75
C GLU A 118 -22.50 -4.06 2.22
N GLN A 119 -21.34 -4.67 2.50
CA GLN A 119 -20.86 -4.87 3.88
C GLN A 119 -19.98 -3.73 4.40
N GLY A 120 -19.67 -2.74 3.56
CA GLY A 120 -18.71 -1.67 3.86
C GLY A 120 -17.32 -2.25 4.06
N TYR A 121 -16.48 -2.18 3.03
CA TYR A 121 -15.12 -2.74 3.01
C TYR A 121 -14.41 -2.73 4.37
N ARG A 122 -14.19 -3.93 4.93
CA ARG A 122 -13.44 -4.11 6.16
C ARG A 122 -11.95 -4.04 5.82
N HIS A 123 -11.21 -3.37 6.69
CA HIS A 123 -9.76 -3.32 6.70
C HIS A 123 -9.26 -4.24 7.81
#